data_AF-A0A0U1PDC6-F1
#
_entry.id   AF-A0A0U1PDC6-F1
#
_cell.length_a   1.000
_cell.length_b   1.000
_cell.length_c   1.000
_cell.angle_alpha   90.00
_cell.angle_beta   90.00
_cell.angle_gamma   90.00
#
_symmetry.space_group_name_H-M   'P 1'
#
loop_
_entity.id
_entity.type
_entity.pdbx_description
1 polymer ?
#
loop_
_entity_poly.entity_id
_entity_poly.type
_entity_poly.pdbx_seq_one_letter_code
_entity_poly.pdbx_strand_id
1 'polypeptide(L)'
;MARRERHDGKLEHPREVELLASPIRQEIVDTLEALGGEAPVAAIAAQLGRPADGLYYHLRLLAAGGLLDELPTDGDGRRYRTRSGG
;
A
#
# COMPACT_ATOMS: atom_id res chain seq x y z
N MET A 1 12.05 -21.40 -5.87
CA MET A 1 10.83 -20.80 -5.30
C MET A 1 11.12 -20.42 -3.85
N ALA A 2 11.78 -19.28 -3.62
CA ALA A 2 12.18 -18.86 -2.28
C ALA A 2 10.94 -18.45 -1.49
N ARG A 3 10.71 -19.14 -0.38
CA ARG A 3 9.64 -18.85 0.58
C ARG A 3 10.00 -17.52 1.22
N ARG A 4 9.46 -16.40 0.72
CA ARG A 4 9.63 -15.09 1.36
C ARG A 4 9.16 -15.22 2.81
N GLU A 5 10.06 -14.97 3.75
CA GLU A 5 9.74 -14.90 5.17
C GLU A 5 8.69 -13.81 5.33
N ARG A 6 7.53 -14.18 5.87
CA ARG A 6 6.43 -13.25 6.10
C ARG A 6 6.90 -12.28 7.18
N HIS A 7 7.29 -11.08 6.78
CA HIS A 7 7.52 -10.01 7.72
C HIS A 7 6.21 -9.70 8.44
N ASP A 8 6.34 -9.54 9.75
CA ASP A 8 5.28 -9.47 10.72
C ASP A 8 4.53 -8.14 10.56
N GLY A 9 3.45 -8.15 9.76
CA GLY A 9 2.56 -7.01 9.51
C GLY A 9 1.71 -6.64 10.72
N LYS A 10 2.30 -6.59 11.92
CA LYS A 10 1.60 -6.24 13.15
C LYS A 10 1.15 -4.78 13.12
N LEU A 11 -0.06 -4.59 13.61
CA LEU A 11 -0.59 -3.30 13.99
C LEU A 11 -0.19 -3.05 15.44
N GLU A 12 0.62 -2.04 15.66
CA GLU A 12 1.21 -1.69 16.96
C GLU A 12 0.42 -0.57 17.65
N HIS A 13 -0.41 0.17 16.91
CA HIS A 13 -1.13 1.34 17.42
C HIS A 13 -2.61 1.37 17.01
N PRO A 14 -3.53 1.82 17.89
CA PRO A 14 -4.96 1.94 17.56
C PRO A 14 -5.26 2.77 16.32
N ARG A 15 -4.48 3.83 16.08
CA ARG A 15 -4.59 4.68 14.87
C ARG A 15 -4.41 3.88 13.57
N GLU A 16 -3.64 2.79 13.60
CA GLU A 16 -3.42 1.94 12.43
C GLU A 16 -4.67 1.10 12.13
N VAL A 17 -5.39 0.67 13.17
CA VAL A 17 -6.69 0.00 13.03
C VAL A 17 -7.73 0.97 12.47
N GLU A 18 -7.77 2.21 12.97
CA GLU A 18 -8.67 3.26 12.44
C GLU A 18 -8.37 3.60 10.97
N LEU A 19 -7.09 3.63 10.60
CA LEU A 19 -6.68 3.73 9.22
C LEU A 19 -7.17 2.52 8.42
N LEU A 20 -7.02 1.29 8.90
CA LEU A 20 -7.54 0.15 8.16
C LEU A 20 -9.07 0.02 8.21
N ALA A 21 -9.81 0.75 9.04
CA ALA A 21 -11.28 0.66 9.08
C ALA A 21 -11.99 1.06 7.77
N SER A 22 -11.29 1.73 6.84
CA SER A 22 -11.83 2.05 5.51
C SER A 22 -11.64 0.88 4.54
N PRO A 23 -12.71 0.36 3.90
CA PRO A 23 -12.61 -0.78 2.98
C PRO A 23 -11.62 -0.55 1.83
N ILE A 24 -11.63 0.64 1.23
CA ILE A 24 -10.71 0.98 0.13
C ILE A 24 -9.26 1.00 0.60
N ARG A 25 -8.98 1.35 1.86
CA ARG A 25 -7.62 1.32 2.39
C ARG A 25 -7.13 -0.10 2.65
N GLN A 26 -8.01 -1.00 3.08
CA GLN A 26 -7.71 -2.43 3.15
C GLN A 26 -7.42 -2.99 1.76
N GLU A 27 -8.30 -2.73 0.78
CA GLU A 27 -8.13 -3.15 -0.61
C GLU A 27 -6.80 -2.68 -1.21
N ILE A 28 -6.36 -1.45 -0.91
CA ILE A 28 -5.06 -0.92 -1.36
C ILE A 28 -3.89 -1.72 -0.77
N VAL A 29 -3.90 -1.98 0.54
CA VAL A 29 -2.81 -2.74 1.20
C VAL A 29 -2.78 -4.17 0.67
N ASP A 30 -3.93 -4.84 0.59
CA ASP A 30 -4.04 -6.20 0.07
C ASP A 30 -3.56 -6.29 -1.39
N THR A 31 -3.88 -5.27 -2.20
CA THR A 31 -3.44 -5.18 -3.60
C THR A 31 -1.93 -5.01 -3.69
N LEU A 32 -1.34 -4.13 -2.88
CA LEU A 32 0.11 -3.93 -2.83
C LEU A 32 0.84 -5.22 -2.43
N GLU A 33 0.36 -5.92 -1.40
CA GLU A 33 0.89 -7.22 -0.99
C GLU A 33 0.78 -8.26 -2.11
N ALA A 34 -0.37 -8.33 -2.79
CA ALA A 34 -0.57 -9.22 -3.93
C ALA A 34 0.36 -8.90 -5.12
N LEU A 35 0.73 -7.63 -5.30
CA LEU A 35 1.69 -7.16 -6.30
C LEU A 35 3.17 -7.32 -5.86
N GLY A 36 3.42 -7.91 -4.68
CA GLY A 36 4.76 -8.22 -4.19
C GLY A 36 5.31 -7.25 -3.14
N GLY A 37 4.44 -6.44 -2.55
CA GLY A 37 4.73 -5.50 -1.46
C GLY A 37 5.10 -4.09 -1.91
N GLU A 38 5.33 -3.88 -3.20
CA GLU A 38 5.66 -2.57 -3.79
C GLU A 38 5.07 -2.45 -5.20
N ALA A 39 4.45 -1.32 -5.51
CA ALA A 39 3.92 -1.08 -6.85
C ALA A 39 3.78 0.43 -7.17
N PRO A 40 3.81 0.81 -8.46
CA PRO A 40 3.37 2.14 -8.89
C PRO A 40 1.85 2.30 -8.72
N VAL A 41 1.39 3.53 -8.47
CA VAL A 41 -0.05 3.81 -8.28
C VAL A 41 -0.89 3.34 -9.47
N ALA A 42 -0.35 3.43 -10.69
CA ALA A 42 -1.04 2.94 -11.89
C ALA A 42 -1.31 1.42 -11.85
N ALA A 43 -0.38 0.62 -11.32
CA ALA A 43 -0.58 -0.82 -11.20
C ALA A 43 -1.61 -1.16 -10.11
N ILE A 44 -1.59 -0.44 -8.98
CA ILE A 44 -2.60 -0.57 -7.91
C ILE A 44 -3.99 -0.23 -8.48
N ALA A 45 -4.10 0.88 -9.20
CA ALA A 45 -5.34 1.34 -9.84
C ALA A 45 -5.89 0.32 -10.84
N ALA A 46 -5.02 -0.22 -11.70
CA ALA A 46 -5.37 -1.25 -12.67
C ALA A 46 -5.88 -2.53 -11.98
N GLN A 47 -5.20 -2.98 -10.92
CA GLN A 47 -5.59 -4.19 -10.19
C GLN A 47 -6.92 -4.03 -9.43
N LEU A 48 -7.20 -2.83 -8.92
CA LEU A 48 -8.47 -2.49 -8.26
C LEU A 48 -9.61 -2.21 -9.26
N GLY A 49 -9.32 -2.03 -10.55
CA GLY A 49 -10.30 -1.59 -11.54
C GLY A 49 -10.85 -0.18 -11.26
N ARG A 50 -10.03 0.70 -10.69
CA ARG A 50 -10.42 2.06 -10.26
C ARG A 50 -9.49 3.12 -10.87
N PRO A 51 -9.97 4.36 -11.10
CA PRO A 51 -9.09 5.46 -11.49
C PRO A 51 -8.05 5.78 -10.40
N ALA A 52 -6.81 6.05 -10.83
CA ALA A 52 -5.70 6.39 -9.92
C ALA A 52 -5.98 7.64 -9.06
N ASP A 53 -6.67 8.63 -9.62
CA ASP A 53 -6.97 9.90 -8.94
C ASP A 53 -7.70 9.70 -7.61
N GLY A 54 -8.62 8.74 -7.56
CA GLY A 54 -9.37 8.39 -6.34
C GLY A 54 -8.52 7.71 -5.27
N LEU A 55 -7.35 7.17 -5.63
CA LEU A 55 -6.50 6.42 -4.70
C LEU A 55 -5.50 7.33 -3.96
N TYR A 56 -5.09 8.47 -4.54
CA TYR A 56 -4.04 9.31 -3.96
C TYR A 56 -4.38 9.81 -2.55
N TYR A 57 -5.63 10.16 -2.30
CA TYR A 57 -6.05 10.57 -0.96
C TYR A 57 -5.81 9.45 0.08
N HIS A 58 -6.21 8.22 -0.27
CA HIS A 58 -6.07 7.06 0.60
C HIS A 58 -4.60 6.64 0.79
N LEU A 59 -3.82 6.65 -0.29
CA LEU A 59 -2.39 6.33 -0.26
C LEU A 59 -1.62 7.32 0.63
N ARG A 60 -1.92 8.62 0.56
CA ARG A 60 -1.32 9.64 1.43
C ARG A 60 -1.69 9.44 2.89
N LEU A 61 -2.93 9.08 3.21
CA LEU A 61 -3.34 8.79 4.59
C LEU A 61 -2.61 7.55 5.15
N LEU A 62 -2.50 6.49 4.35
CA LEU A 62 -1.79 5.28 4.74
C LEU A 62 -0.29 5.55 4.95
N ALA A 63 0.32 6.35 4.07
CA ALA A 63 1.72 6.74 4.19
C ALA A 63 1.99 7.64 5.39
N ALA A 64 1.14 8.66 5.60
CA ALA A 64 1.23 9.53 6.78
C ALA A 64 1.01 8.75 8.10
N GLY A 65 0.23 7.67 8.06
CA GLY A 65 0.04 6.74 9.16
C GLY A 65 1.16 5.73 9.36
N GLY A 66 2.14 5.68 8.45
CA GLY A 66 3.28 4.77 8.46
C GLY A 66 2.96 3.34 8.02
N LEU A 67 1.77 3.07 7.48
CA LEU A 67 1.40 1.74 6.97
C LEU A 67 2.02 1.47 5.60
N LEU A 68 2.28 2.53 4.84
CA LEU A 68 2.99 2.49 3.55
C LEU A 68 4.17 3.46 3.57
N ASP A 69 5.17 3.19 2.75
CA ASP A 69 6.25 4.12 2.42
C ASP A 69 6.05 4.63 0.99
N GLU A 70 6.06 5.95 0.80
CA GLU A 70 6.13 6.56 -0.55
C GLU A 70 7.59 6.53 -1.02
N LEU A 71 7.83 5.92 -2.18
CA LEU A 71 9.18 5.77 -2.74
C LEU A 71 9.50 6.90 -3.74
N PRO A 72 10.79 7.18 -3.97
CA PRO A 72 11.23 8.08 -5.04
C PRO A 72 10.65 7.67 -6.41
N THR A 73 10.35 8.66 -7.25
CA THR A 73 9.84 8.44 -8.61
C THR A 73 11.00 8.45 -9.60
N ASP A 74 11.17 7.36 -10.35
CA ASP A 74 12.16 7.25 -11.44
C ASP A 74 11.55 7.50 -12.84
N GLY A 75 10.42 8.20 -12.90
CA GLY A 75 9.73 8.56 -14.14
C GLY A 75 8.48 7.73 -14.47
N ASP A 76 8.24 6.62 -13.76
CA ASP A 76 7.09 5.72 -13.95
C ASP A 76 5.90 6.04 -13.00
N GLY A 77 5.87 7.27 -12.48
CA GLY A 77 4.88 7.72 -11.50
C GLY A 77 5.21 7.34 -10.05
N ARG A 78 4.34 7.76 -9.13
CA ARG A 78 4.53 7.52 -7.69
C ARG A 78 4.43 6.04 -7.37
N ARG A 79 5.25 5.58 -6.43
CA ARG A 79 5.31 4.18 -5.97
C ARG A 79 5.13 4.13 -4.47
N TYR A 80 4.48 3.08 -4.01
CA TYR A 80 4.30 2.81 -2.59
C TYR A 80 4.77 1.41 -2.27
N ARG A 81 5.31 1.23 -1.05
CA ARG A 81 5.69 -0.05 -0.47
C ARG A 81 4.93 -0.28 0.83
N THR A 82 4.52 -1.50 1.12
CA THR A 82 4.00 -1.86 2.44
C THR A 82 5.12 -2.02 3.44
N ARG A 83 4.86 -1.72 4.72
CA ARG A 83 5.83 -1.93 5.80
C ARG A 83 6.36 -3.37 5.84
N SER A 84 5.53 -4.34 5.45
CA SER A 84 5.85 -5.77 5.42
C SER A 84 6.63 -6.21 4.16
N GLY A 85 6.71 -5.37 3.13
CA GLY A 85 7.20 -5.71 1.79
C GLY A 85 8.67 -5.37 1.50
N GLY A 86 9.46 -5.00 2.52
CA GLY A 86 10.86 -4.61 2.43
C GLY A 86 11.84 -5.70 2.84
#